data_AF-A0A3D1GU96-F1
#
_entry.id   AF-A0A3D1GU96-F1
#
_cell.length_a   1.000
_cell.length_b   1.000
_cell.length_c   1.000
_cell.angle_alpha   90.00
_cell.angle_beta   90.00
_cell.angle_gamma   90.00
#
_symmetry.space_group_name_H-M   'P 1'
#
loop_
_entity.id
_entity.type
_entity.pdbx_description
1 polymer ?
#
loop_
_entity_poly.entity_id
_entity_poly.type
_entity_poly.pdbx_seq_one_letter_code
_entity_poly.pdbx_strand_id
1 'polypeptide(L)'
;MQRNNTRSVARLSAGVVIAASLLAACNHGPVPATSLVTEDSAAAQPVIAPEPSQSGQFLAARQALYNQDVAAAGLFFDRTLPDDSGNLMLLEQSFLSHYQSGNLDRAADVAVRLEQLGSQLGLSVEPALAAAVRAADWQAVIALSEKMAQTDNGFILSAGLRSLAYVGLNEPETALQEQQRLADFITDSKADVPAELVLLQKAYLAEMSAQTEEAALFYRQASQQDNPTTYVNLAVTSGLWRLGRTEDAL
;
A
#
# COMPACT_ATOMS: atom_id res chain seq x y z
N MET A 1 -9.22 -39.89 -43.90
CA MET A 1 -10.53 -40.58 -43.81
C MET A 1 -11.32 -39.95 -42.66
N GLN A 2 -12.25 -39.06 -43.00
CA GLN A 2 -13.23 -38.51 -42.08
C GLN A 2 -14.28 -39.58 -41.73
N ARG A 3 -14.71 -39.64 -40.47
CA ARG A 3 -16.08 -40.02 -40.14
C ARG A 3 -16.48 -39.40 -38.81
N ASN A 4 -17.43 -38.46 -38.92
CA ASN A 4 -18.24 -37.90 -37.86
C ASN A 4 -18.80 -38.98 -36.95
N ASN A 5 -18.98 -38.68 -35.66
CA ASN A 5 -20.25 -39.02 -35.04
C ASN A 5 -20.71 -38.00 -34.00
N THR A 6 -21.99 -37.72 -34.11
CA THR A 6 -22.76 -36.62 -33.55
C THR A 6 -23.25 -36.90 -32.13
N ARG A 7 -23.26 -35.83 -31.34
CA ARG A 7 -24.15 -35.43 -30.23
C ARG A 7 -25.28 -36.40 -29.85
N SER A 8 -25.41 -36.66 -28.56
CA SER A 8 -26.71 -36.93 -27.93
C SER A 8 -26.85 -36.10 -26.66
N VAL A 9 -27.85 -35.22 -26.65
CA VAL A 9 -28.29 -34.40 -25.53
C VAL A 9 -29.46 -35.16 -24.90
N ALA A 10 -29.29 -35.68 -23.70
CA ALA A 10 -30.37 -36.28 -22.93
C ALA A 10 -30.85 -35.27 -21.88
N ARG A 11 -32.03 -34.69 -22.13
CA ARG A 11 -32.85 -34.03 -21.12
C ARG A 11 -33.54 -35.12 -20.29
N LEU A 12 -33.46 -35.05 -18.96
CA LEU A 12 -34.43 -35.71 -18.10
C LEU A 12 -34.78 -34.80 -16.92
N SER A 13 -36.05 -34.46 -16.92
CA SER A 13 -36.82 -33.67 -15.98
C SER A 13 -37.20 -34.46 -14.73
N ALA A 14 -37.36 -33.71 -13.64
CA ALA A 14 -38.28 -33.92 -12.51
C ALA A 14 -38.11 -35.17 -11.63
N GLY A 15 -37.93 -34.92 -10.33
CA GLY A 15 -38.00 -35.94 -9.29
C GLY A 15 -37.66 -35.40 -7.92
N VAL A 16 -38.47 -34.47 -7.41
CA VAL A 16 -38.49 -34.13 -5.98
C VAL A 16 -38.98 -35.36 -5.23
N VAL A 17 -38.13 -35.93 -4.36
CA VAL A 17 -38.56 -36.92 -3.36
C VAL A 17 -38.11 -36.40 -2.00
N ILE A 18 -39.10 -35.91 -1.27
CA ILE A 18 -39.04 -35.52 0.14
C ILE A 18 -38.96 -36.81 0.96
N ALA A 19 -37.86 -36.99 1.71
CA ALA A 19 -37.77 -38.02 2.73
C ALA A 19 -37.81 -37.35 4.11
N ALA A 20 -39.04 -37.22 4.63
CA ALA A 20 -39.31 -36.79 5.99
C ALA A 20 -38.95 -37.93 6.96
N SER A 21 -38.09 -37.64 7.93
CA SER A 21 -37.77 -38.52 9.05
C SER A 21 -38.57 -38.06 10.28
N LEU A 22 -39.31 -39.01 10.85
CA LEU A 22 -40.25 -38.87 11.94
C LEU A 22 -39.59 -39.09 13.32
N LEU A 23 -40.21 -38.49 14.35
CA LEU A 23 -40.17 -38.78 15.80
C LEU A 23 -39.24 -37.93 16.69
N ALA A 24 -39.83 -36.94 17.36
CA ALA A 24 -39.61 -36.68 18.78
C ALA A 24 -40.93 -36.24 19.42
N ALA A 25 -41.20 -36.80 20.59
CA ALA A 25 -42.50 -36.91 21.23
C ALA A 25 -43.08 -35.58 21.77
N CYS A 26 -44.40 -35.56 21.83
CA CYS A 26 -45.26 -34.56 22.43
C CYS A 26 -44.99 -34.40 23.94
N ASN A 27 -44.88 -33.15 24.40
CA ASN A 27 -45.36 -32.78 25.74
C ASN A 27 -46.01 -31.39 25.68
N HIS A 28 -47.32 -31.40 25.44
CA HIS A 28 -48.18 -30.22 25.37
C HIS A 28 -48.84 -29.96 26.75
N GLY A 29 -48.42 -28.89 27.44
CA GLY A 29 -49.28 -28.21 28.41
C GLY A 29 -50.33 -27.37 27.66
N PRO A 30 -51.51 -27.08 28.24
CA PRO A 30 -52.56 -26.35 27.55
C PRO A 30 -52.16 -24.88 27.39
N VAL A 31 -51.74 -24.50 26.19
CA VAL A 31 -51.56 -23.10 25.81
C VAL A 31 -52.87 -22.64 25.15
N PRO A 32 -53.53 -21.56 25.63
CA PRO A 32 -54.75 -21.07 25.01
C PRO A 32 -54.48 -20.63 23.58
N ALA A 33 -55.34 -21.08 22.66
CA ALA A 33 -55.26 -20.76 21.24
C ALA A 33 -55.50 -19.25 21.02
N THR A 34 -54.42 -18.49 20.96
CA THR A 34 -54.43 -17.17 20.31
C THR A 34 -54.57 -17.43 18.82
N SER A 35 -55.75 -17.14 18.28
CA SER A 35 -56.05 -17.19 16.85
C SER A 35 -54.95 -16.45 16.08
N LEU A 36 -54.18 -17.19 15.29
CA LEU A 36 -53.25 -16.60 14.34
C LEU A 36 -54.07 -15.77 13.36
N VAL A 37 -53.83 -14.46 13.37
CA VAL A 37 -54.22 -13.56 12.30
C VAL A 37 -53.70 -14.19 11.01
N THR A 38 -54.60 -14.50 10.09
CA THR A 38 -54.25 -14.80 8.70
C THR A 38 -53.55 -13.55 8.16
N GLU A 39 -52.22 -13.55 8.20
CA GLU A 39 -51.44 -12.57 7.46
C GLU A 39 -51.68 -12.86 5.99
N ASP A 40 -52.55 -12.03 5.41
CA ASP A 40 -52.66 -11.84 3.97
C ASP A 40 -51.24 -11.65 3.44
N SER A 41 -50.82 -12.57 2.57
CA SER A 41 -49.50 -12.56 1.95
C SER A 41 -49.42 -11.40 0.98
N ALA A 42 -49.28 -10.18 1.52
CA ALA A 42 -48.92 -8.99 0.78
C ALA A 42 -47.56 -9.27 0.13
N ALA A 43 -47.56 -9.29 -1.20
CA ALA A 43 -46.36 -9.46 -2.00
C ALA A 43 -45.24 -8.59 -1.45
N ALA A 44 -44.12 -9.23 -1.06
CA ALA A 44 -42.92 -8.54 -0.58
C ALA A 44 -42.46 -7.56 -1.66
N GLN A 45 -42.80 -6.28 -1.48
CA GLN A 45 -42.21 -5.22 -2.27
C GLN A 45 -40.71 -5.21 -1.95
N PRO A 46 -39.83 -5.09 -2.94
CA PRO A 46 -38.40 -4.99 -2.68
C PRO A 46 -38.18 -3.78 -1.78
N VAL A 47 -37.82 -4.03 -0.52
CA VAL A 47 -37.38 -2.98 0.39
C VAL A 47 -36.06 -2.47 -0.17
N ILE A 48 -36.11 -1.34 -0.87
CA ILE A 48 -34.90 -0.59 -1.20
C ILE A 48 -34.37 -0.11 0.15
N ALA A 49 -33.33 -0.78 0.65
CA ALA A 49 -32.64 -0.31 1.85
C ALA A 49 -32.16 1.12 1.58
N PRO A 50 -32.43 2.08 2.47
CA PRO A 50 -31.94 3.44 2.28
C PRO A 50 -30.41 3.40 2.21
N GLU A 51 -29.84 4.17 1.28
CA GLU A 51 -28.39 4.38 1.23
C GLU A 51 -27.89 4.79 2.61
N PRO A 52 -26.79 4.19 3.11
CA PRO A 52 -26.30 4.52 4.44
C PRO A 52 -25.99 6.01 4.53
N SER A 53 -26.45 6.65 5.60
CA SER A 53 -26.16 8.07 5.85
C SER A 53 -24.66 8.32 5.95
N GLN A 54 -24.21 9.56 5.74
CA GLN A 54 -22.79 9.92 5.92
C GLN A 54 -22.27 9.56 7.31
N SER A 55 -23.09 9.72 8.36
CA SER A 55 -22.73 9.27 9.71
C SER A 55 -22.60 7.75 9.80
N GLY A 56 -23.45 7.00 9.10
CA GLY A 56 -23.34 5.55 8.98
C GLY A 56 -22.07 5.12 8.25
N GLN A 57 -21.71 5.80 7.16
CA GLN A 57 -20.46 5.58 6.42
C GLN A 57 -19.24 5.87 7.31
N PHE A 58 -19.27 6.96 8.09
CA PHE A 58 -18.20 7.28 9.03
C PHE A 58 -18.02 6.20 10.11
N LEU A 59 -19.13 5.73 10.71
CA LEU A 59 -19.09 4.66 11.70
C LEU A 59 -18.60 3.34 11.09
N ALA A 60 -19.02 3.02 9.87
CA ALA A 60 -18.51 1.86 9.13
C ALA A 60 -17.01 1.96 8.87
N ALA A 61 -16.51 3.15 8.50
CA ALA A 61 -15.08 3.40 8.33
C ALA A 61 -14.30 3.18 9.62
N ARG A 62 -14.80 3.70 10.74
CA ARG A 62 -14.20 3.51 12.07
C ARG A 62 -14.22 2.05 12.51
N GLN A 63 -15.30 1.33 12.24
CA GLN A 63 -15.39 -0.11 12.53
C GLN A 63 -14.41 -0.92 11.67
N ALA A 64 -14.25 -0.56 10.39
CA ALA A 64 -13.28 -1.19 9.51
C ALA A 64 -11.84 -0.95 10.01
N LEU A 65 -11.49 0.28 10.41
CA LEU A 65 -10.20 0.57 11.05
C LEU A 65 -9.99 -0.23 12.34
N TYR A 66 -11.02 -0.36 13.19
CA TYR A 66 -10.95 -1.17 14.40
C TYR A 66 -10.65 -2.65 14.08
N ASN A 67 -11.21 -3.16 12.99
CA ASN A 67 -10.96 -4.50 12.47
C ASN A 67 -9.68 -4.63 11.64
N GLN A 68 -8.88 -3.56 11.53
CA GLN A 68 -7.67 -3.48 10.70
C GLN A 68 -7.93 -3.65 9.18
N ASP A 69 -9.17 -3.50 8.72
CA ASP A 69 -9.52 -3.48 7.31
C ASP A 69 -9.38 -2.04 6.76
N VAL A 70 -8.12 -1.64 6.55
CA VAL A 70 -7.76 -0.29 6.08
C VAL A 70 -8.27 0.00 4.67
N ALA A 71 -8.40 -1.03 3.83
CA ALA A 71 -8.93 -0.90 2.48
C ALA A 71 -10.43 -0.57 2.51
N ALA A 72 -11.23 -1.29 3.30
CA ALA A 72 -12.64 -0.98 3.47
C ALA A 72 -12.83 0.39 4.15
N ALA A 73 -12.00 0.73 5.13
CA ALA A 73 -12.05 2.02 5.80
C ALA A 73 -11.91 3.19 4.80
N GLY A 74 -10.94 3.12 3.88
CA GLY A 74 -10.75 4.14 2.84
C GLY A 74 -11.98 4.33 1.96
N LEU A 75 -12.60 3.23 1.52
CA LEU A 75 -13.84 3.28 0.73
C LEU A 75 -15.01 3.90 1.51
N PHE A 76 -15.13 3.60 2.80
CA PHE A 76 -16.16 4.19 3.64
C PHE A 76 -15.91 5.67 3.92
N PHE A 77 -14.67 6.07 4.18
CA PHE A 77 -14.31 7.50 4.32
C PHE A 77 -14.58 8.28 3.04
N ASP A 78 -14.30 7.73 1.85
CA ASP A 78 -14.64 8.36 0.59
C ASP A 78 -16.16 8.63 0.47
N ARG A 79 -16.99 7.70 0.94
CA ARG A 79 -18.46 7.88 0.96
C ARG A 79 -18.95 8.91 1.99
N THR A 80 -18.09 9.33 2.93
CA THR A 80 -18.40 10.45 3.85
C THR A 80 -18.14 11.82 3.23
N LEU A 81 -17.37 11.89 2.15
CA LEU A 81 -16.94 13.13 1.49
C LEU A 81 -17.93 13.50 0.39
N PRO A 82 -18.76 14.57 0.54
CA PRO A 82 -19.44 15.14 -0.62
C PRO A 82 -18.43 15.74 -1.62
N ASP A 83 -18.85 15.89 -2.88
CA ASP A 83 -17.96 16.29 -3.99
C ASP A 83 -17.16 17.58 -3.73
N ASP A 84 -17.69 18.52 -2.94
CA ASP A 84 -17.02 19.78 -2.56
C ASP A 84 -16.61 19.84 -1.08
N SER A 85 -16.45 18.69 -0.41
CA SER A 85 -16.14 18.69 1.02
C SER A 85 -14.75 19.28 1.28
N GLY A 86 -14.70 20.43 1.94
CA GLY A 86 -13.48 21.02 2.52
C GLY A 86 -13.12 20.46 3.90
N ASN A 87 -13.67 19.31 4.30
CA ASN A 87 -13.42 18.74 5.62
C ASN A 87 -12.06 18.03 5.65
N LEU A 88 -11.03 18.76 6.05
CA LEU A 88 -9.65 18.28 6.14
C LEU A 88 -9.52 16.98 6.93
N MET A 89 -10.24 16.84 8.05
CA MET A 89 -10.17 15.63 8.88
C MET A 89 -10.61 14.38 8.12
N LEU A 90 -11.73 14.46 7.38
CA LEU A 90 -12.22 13.29 6.62
C LEU A 90 -11.33 13.00 5.42
N LEU A 91 -10.78 14.04 4.78
CA LEU A 91 -9.81 13.88 3.69
C LEU A 91 -8.52 13.22 4.19
N GLU A 92 -7.99 13.62 5.35
CA GLU A 92 -6.81 12.99 5.95
C GLU A 92 -7.09 11.53 6.33
N GLN A 93 -8.26 11.21 6.87
CA GLN A 93 -8.63 9.81 7.15
C GLN A 93 -8.77 8.96 5.88
N SER A 94 -9.36 9.52 4.81
CA SER A 94 -9.41 8.86 3.50
C SER A 94 -8.00 8.63 2.94
N PHE A 95 -7.18 9.68 2.93
CA PHE A 95 -5.78 9.61 2.49
C PHE A 95 -5.01 8.53 3.24
N LEU A 96 -5.00 8.56 4.57
CA LEU A 96 -4.22 7.63 5.38
C LEU A 96 -4.68 6.18 5.18
N SER A 97 -5.99 5.95 5.06
CA SER A 97 -6.54 4.61 4.83
C SER A 97 -6.12 4.06 3.46
N HIS A 98 -6.25 4.87 2.40
CA HIS A 98 -5.82 4.48 1.05
C HIS A 98 -4.31 4.28 0.97
N TYR A 99 -3.53 5.20 1.54
CA TYR A 99 -2.07 5.10 1.62
C TYR A 99 -1.63 3.80 2.32
N GLN A 100 -2.19 3.48 3.50
CA GLN A 100 -1.86 2.27 4.25
C GLN A 100 -2.31 0.99 3.56
N SER A 101 -3.39 1.05 2.78
CA SER A 101 -3.86 -0.09 1.98
C SER A 101 -3.05 -0.32 0.69
N GLY A 102 -2.15 0.60 0.33
CA GLY A 102 -1.40 0.57 -0.92
C GLY A 102 -2.19 1.08 -2.14
N ASN A 103 -3.38 1.67 -1.94
CA ASN A 103 -4.13 2.35 -3.00
C ASN A 103 -3.56 3.75 -3.26
N LEU A 104 -2.35 3.78 -3.82
CA LEU A 104 -1.58 5.01 -4.00
C LEU A 104 -2.20 5.95 -5.04
N ASP A 105 -2.91 5.43 -6.03
CA ASP A 105 -3.58 6.27 -7.04
C ASP A 105 -4.68 7.12 -6.37
N ARG A 106 -5.53 6.51 -5.55
CA ARG A 106 -6.55 7.26 -4.79
C ARG A 106 -5.93 8.15 -3.71
N ALA A 107 -4.86 7.70 -3.05
CA ALA A 107 -4.14 8.53 -2.09
C ALA A 107 -3.57 9.79 -2.74
N ALA A 108 -3.07 9.70 -3.99
CA ALA A 108 -2.58 10.86 -4.75
C ALA A 108 -3.71 11.86 -5.04
N ASP A 109 -4.89 11.39 -5.47
CA ASP A 109 -6.05 12.25 -5.71
C ASP A 109 -6.46 13.03 -4.46
N VAL A 110 -6.52 12.34 -3.31
CA VAL A 110 -6.90 12.95 -2.03
C VAL A 110 -5.79 13.90 -1.54
N ALA A 111 -4.51 13.57 -1.75
CA ALA A 111 -3.38 14.42 -1.41
C ALA A 111 -3.40 15.77 -2.15
N VAL A 112 -3.72 15.75 -3.45
CA VAL A 112 -3.87 16.98 -4.24
C VAL A 112 -4.95 17.88 -3.65
N ARG A 113 -6.09 17.30 -3.25
CA ARG A 113 -7.17 18.06 -2.60
C ARG A 113 -6.76 18.60 -1.23
N LEU A 114 -6.06 17.80 -0.42
CA LEU A 114 -5.52 18.24 0.88
C LEU A 114 -4.57 19.44 0.72
N GLU A 115 -3.68 19.39 -0.26
CA GLU A 115 -2.74 20.48 -0.57
C GLU A 115 -3.46 21.75 -1.05
N GLN A 116 -4.45 21.62 -1.93
CA GLN A 116 -5.28 22.75 -2.39
C GLN A 116 -6.02 23.45 -1.25
N LEU A 117 -6.35 22.71 -0.18
CA LEU A 117 -6.97 23.23 1.04
C LEU A 117 -5.96 23.70 2.09
N GLY A 118 -4.65 23.66 1.78
CA GLY A 118 -3.58 24.14 2.64
C GLY A 118 -3.13 23.17 3.74
N SER A 119 -3.49 21.88 3.67
CA SER A 119 -2.96 20.87 4.60
C SER A 119 -1.48 20.59 4.29
N GLN A 120 -0.68 20.46 5.36
CA GLN A 120 0.76 20.18 5.31
C GLN A 120 1.05 18.73 5.75
N LEU A 121 0.28 17.78 5.23
CA LEU A 121 0.48 16.37 5.55
C LEU A 121 1.81 15.89 4.93
N GLY A 122 2.81 15.58 5.75
CA GLY A 122 4.17 15.27 5.26
C GLY A 122 4.25 14.11 4.26
N LEU A 123 3.39 13.10 4.43
CA LEU A 123 3.31 11.92 3.55
C LEU A 123 2.60 12.20 2.21
N SER A 124 1.95 13.36 2.05
CA SER A 124 1.08 13.66 0.88
C SER A 124 1.82 13.62 -0.46
N VAL A 125 3.13 13.88 -0.46
CA VAL A 125 3.97 13.86 -1.66
C VAL A 125 4.33 12.43 -2.11
N GLU A 126 4.28 11.45 -1.21
CA GLU A 126 4.81 10.11 -1.45
C GLU A 126 4.05 9.31 -2.52
N PRO A 127 2.70 9.36 -2.62
CA PRO A 127 1.99 8.70 -3.71
C PRO A 127 2.39 9.23 -5.09
N ALA A 128 2.55 10.55 -5.23
CA ALA A 128 3.02 11.17 -6.47
C ALA A 128 4.46 10.74 -6.78
N LEU A 129 5.31 10.63 -5.75
CA LEU A 129 6.68 10.17 -5.91
C LEU A 129 6.75 8.70 -6.37
N ALA A 130 5.92 7.82 -5.79
CA ALA A 130 5.80 6.44 -6.23
C ALA A 130 5.32 6.32 -7.69
N ALA A 131 4.37 7.16 -8.11
CA ALA A 131 3.93 7.23 -9.50
C ALA A 131 5.06 7.70 -10.45
N ALA A 132 5.83 8.73 -10.05
CA ALA A 132 6.97 9.23 -10.83
C ALA A 132 8.07 8.17 -10.99
N VAL A 133 8.42 7.46 -9.91
CA VAL A 133 9.39 6.36 -9.95
C VAL A 133 8.92 5.25 -10.89
N ARG A 134 7.65 4.83 -10.82
CA ARG A 134 7.06 3.83 -11.72
C ARG A 134 7.11 4.27 -13.20
N ALA A 135 6.94 5.57 -13.46
CA ALA A 135 6.99 6.13 -14.80
C ALA A 135 8.43 6.40 -15.29
N ALA A 136 9.44 6.18 -14.44
CA ALA A 136 10.82 6.60 -14.67
C ALA A 136 10.94 8.12 -15.00
N ASP A 137 10.04 8.93 -14.45
CA ASP A 137 10.08 10.39 -14.57
C ASP A 137 11.03 10.96 -13.51
N TRP A 138 12.32 10.85 -13.78
CA TRP A 138 13.37 11.22 -12.82
C TRP A 138 13.36 12.72 -12.49
N GLN A 139 12.99 13.57 -13.44
CA GLN A 139 12.79 15.00 -13.19
C GLN A 139 11.67 15.24 -12.18
N ALA A 140 10.53 14.55 -12.32
CA ALA A 140 9.45 14.63 -11.33
C ALA A 140 9.90 14.08 -9.97
N VAL A 141 10.67 12.97 -9.92
CA VAL A 141 11.23 12.46 -8.67
C VAL A 141 12.08 13.51 -7.97
N ILE A 142 12.93 14.24 -8.70
CA ILE A 142 13.76 15.32 -8.12
C ILE A 142 12.89 16.44 -7.54
N ALA A 143 11.94 16.97 -8.32
CA ALA A 143 11.06 18.05 -7.87
C ALA A 143 10.20 17.67 -6.66
N LEU A 144 9.64 16.45 -6.67
CA LEU A 144 8.84 15.94 -5.55
C LEU A 144 9.70 15.67 -4.30
N SER A 145 10.94 15.20 -4.48
CA SER A 145 11.88 15.03 -3.37
C SER A 145 12.26 16.38 -2.74
N GLU A 146 12.42 17.44 -3.52
CA GLU A 146 12.66 18.78 -2.97
C GLU A 146 11.49 19.28 -2.12
N LYS A 147 10.26 19.02 -2.54
CA LYS A 147 9.07 19.31 -1.73
C LYS A 147 9.06 18.47 -0.45
N MET A 148 9.40 17.19 -0.52
CA MET A 148 9.56 16.33 0.66
C MET A 148 10.59 16.87 1.64
N ALA A 149 11.73 17.39 1.16
CA ALA A 149 12.79 17.94 1.99
C ALA A 149 12.35 19.12 2.88
N GLN A 150 11.24 19.78 2.55
CA GLN A 150 10.68 20.90 3.31
C GLN A 150 9.85 20.45 4.53
N THR A 151 9.63 19.14 4.69
CA THR A 151 8.91 18.56 5.83
C THR A 151 9.86 18.18 6.96
N ASP A 152 9.37 18.22 8.21
CA ASP A 152 10.14 17.80 9.39
C ASP A 152 10.56 16.33 9.24
N ASN A 153 11.85 16.10 8.95
CA ASN A 153 12.52 14.81 8.69
C ASN A 153 12.54 14.29 7.24
N GLY A 154 12.04 15.05 6.26
CA GLY A 154 12.01 14.59 4.87
C GLY A 154 13.37 14.62 4.13
N PHE A 155 14.39 15.28 4.68
CA PHE A 155 15.66 15.50 3.98
C PHE A 155 16.44 14.22 3.66
N ILE A 156 16.51 13.27 4.59
CA ILE A 156 17.33 12.05 4.43
C ILE A 156 16.79 11.20 3.28
N LEU A 157 15.47 10.96 3.27
CA LEU A 157 14.79 10.24 2.20
C LEU A 157 14.85 11.01 0.88
N SER A 158 14.65 12.34 0.90
CA SER A 158 14.68 13.14 -0.33
C SER A 158 16.06 13.17 -0.98
N ALA A 159 17.13 13.32 -0.21
CA ALA A 159 18.49 13.30 -0.74
C ALA A 159 18.83 11.92 -1.31
N GLY A 160 18.38 10.83 -0.66
CA GLY A 160 18.54 9.49 -1.20
C GLY A 160 17.79 9.27 -2.52
N LEU A 161 16.53 9.69 -2.60
CA LEU A 161 15.74 9.61 -3.82
C LEU A 161 16.32 10.46 -4.95
N ARG A 162 16.79 11.68 -4.67
CA ARG A 162 17.48 12.52 -5.66
C ARG A 162 18.76 11.87 -6.18
N SER A 163 19.59 11.29 -5.31
CA SER A 163 20.81 10.60 -5.75
C SER A 163 20.50 9.47 -6.74
N LEU A 164 19.46 8.67 -6.49
CA LEU A 164 19.01 7.62 -7.40
C LEU A 164 18.41 8.19 -8.71
N ALA A 165 17.66 9.28 -8.62
CA ALA A 165 17.10 9.94 -9.79
C ALA A 165 18.19 10.48 -10.74
N TYR A 166 19.27 11.06 -10.20
CA TYR A 166 20.41 11.50 -11.00
C TYR A 166 21.13 10.35 -11.70
N VAL A 167 21.21 9.17 -11.06
CA VAL A 167 21.67 7.96 -11.76
C VAL A 167 20.73 7.57 -12.90
N GLY A 168 19.42 7.65 -12.68
CA GLY A 168 18.40 7.43 -13.73
C GLY A 168 18.50 8.42 -14.90
N LEU A 169 19.02 9.63 -14.66
CA LEU A 169 19.32 10.65 -15.66
C LEU A 169 20.68 10.47 -16.35
N ASN A 170 21.46 9.45 -15.98
CA ASN A 170 22.82 9.25 -16.45
C ASN A 170 23.77 10.41 -16.06
N GLU A 171 23.56 10.96 -14.85
CA GLU A 171 24.39 11.99 -14.21
C GLU A 171 25.03 11.47 -12.89
N PRO A 172 25.91 10.46 -12.95
CA PRO A 172 26.45 9.81 -11.77
C PRO A 172 27.30 10.75 -10.90
N GLU A 173 27.98 11.74 -11.48
CA GLU A 173 28.74 12.74 -10.72
C GLU A 173 27.81 13.60 -9.85
N THR A 174 26.64 13.99 -10.37
CA THR A 174 25.62 14.73 -9.61
C THR A 174 25.03 13.87 -8.51
N ALA A 175 24.78 12.58 -8.79
CA ALA A 175 24.32 11.62 -7.78
C ALA A 175 25.29 11.50 -6.60
N LEU A 176 26.60 11.40 -6.88
CA LEU A 176 27.64 11.33 -5.84
C LEU A 176 27.74 12.62 -5.03
N GLN A 177 27.58 13.79 -5.66
CA GLN A 177 27.54 15.08 -4.95
C GLN A 177 26.35 15.15 -3.98
N GLU A 178 25.16 14.70 -4.40
CA GLU A 178 23.99 14.63 -3.52
C GLU A 178 24.22 13.65 -2.36
N GLN A 179 24.89 12.53 -2.61
CA GLN A 179 25.21 11.58 -1.56
C GLN A 179 26.23 12.12 -0.55
N GLN A 180 27.20 12.92 -1.00
CA GLN A 180 28.11 13.61 -0.10
C GLN A 180 27.36 14.62 0.78
N ARG A 181 26.46 15.42 0.21
CA ARG A 181 25.60 16.35 0.97
C ARG A 181 24.76 15.62 2.02
N LEU A 182 24.22 14.44 1.68
CA LEU A 182 23.49 13.60 2.62
C LEU A 182 24.40 13.14 3.78
N ALA A 183 25.61 12.67 3.49
CA ALA A 183 26.56 12.24 4.51
C ALA A 183 26.97 13.39 5.45
N ASP A 184 27.23 14.57 4.89
CA ASP A 184 27.54 15.78 5.65
C ASP A 184 26.34 16.15 6.56
N PHE A 185 25.12 16.15 6.02
CA PHE A 185 23.90 16.40 6.79
C PHE A 185 23.72 15.42 7.96
N ILE A 186 23.87 14.10 7.73
CA ILE A 186 23.74 13.09 8.80
C ILE A 186 24.76 13.36 9.91
N THR A 187 26.00 13.68 9.54
CA THR A 187 27.09 13.99 10.47
C THR A 187 26.79 15.25 11.29
N ASP A 188 26.40 16.34 10.62
CA ASP A 188 26.18 17.65 11.23
C ASP A 188 24.92 17.67 12.11
N SER A 189 23.84 17.06 11.62
CA SER A 189 22.56 16.97 12.36
C SER A 189 22.59 15.95 13.49
N LYS A 190 23.60 15.07 13.51
CA LYS A 190 23.66 13.89 14.40
C LYS A 190 22.40 13.04 14.27
N ALA A 191 21.88 12.92 13.05
CA ALA A 191 20.73 12.07 12.77
C ALA A 191 21.06 10.61 13.10
N ASP A 192 20.15 9.95 13.81
CA ASP A 192 20.27 8.53 14.16
C ASP A 192 19.86 7.67 12.96
N VAL A 193 20.78 7.55 11.99
CA VAL A 193 20.61 6.71 10.81
C VAL A 193 21.52 5.48 10.94
N PRO A 194 21.00 4.26 10.81
CA PRO A 194 21.81 3.06 10.82
C PRO A 194 22.90 3.12 9.74
N ALA A 195 24.16 2.98 10.14
CA ALA A 195 25.33 3.16 9.28
C ALA A 195 25.34 2.17 8.10
N GLU A 196 24.85 0.95 8.32
CA GLU A 196 24.73 -0.09 7.32
C GLU A 196 23.82 0.32 6.15
N LEU A 197 22.76 1.10 6.40
CA LEU A 197 21.86 1.56 5.34
C LEU A 197 22.54 2.60 4.44
N VAL A 198 23.29 3.52 5.06
CA VAL A 198 24.07 4.52 4.32
C VAL A 198 25.15 3.85 3.48
N LEU A 199 25.84 2.85 4.04
CA LEU A 199 26.86 2.07 3.34
C LEU A 199 26.28 1.27 2.17
N LEU A 200 25.12 0.62 2.35
CA LEU A 200 24.45 -0.07 1.25
C LEU A 200 24.05 0.89 0.13
N GLN A 201 23.51 2.07 0.45
CA GLN A 201 23.15 3.06 -0.55
C GLN A 201 24.38 3.53 -1.34
N LYS A 202 25.52 3.76 -0.66
CA LYS A 202 26.80 4.08 -1.30
C LYS A 202 27.28 2.94 -2.21
N ALA A 203 27.18 1.70 -1.76
CA ALA A 203 27.55 0.53 -2.54
C ALA A 203 26.72 0.42 -3.83
N TYR A 204 25.40 0.59 -3.74
CA TYR A 204 24.52 0.56 -4.91
C TYR A 204 24.83 1.68 -5.90
N LEU A 205 25.05 2.91 -5.42
CA LEU A 205 25.35 4.04 -6.30
C LEU A 205 26.72 3.88 -6.98
N ALA A 206 27.73 3.40 -6.26
CA ALA A 206 29.03 3.07 -6.84
C ALA A 206 28.92 1.94 -7.88
N GLU A 207 28.13 0.89 -7.60
CA GLU A 207 27.88 -0.22 -8.53
C GLU A 207 27.18 0.28 -9.81
N MET A 208 26.12 1.09 -9.67
CA MET A 208 25.39 1.68 -10.80
C MET A 208 26.24 2.68 -11.60
N SER A 209 27.22 3.31 -10.96
CA SER A 209 28.18 4.24 -11.60
C SER A 209 29.44 3.54 -12.14
N ALA A 210 29.44 2.20 -12.20
CA ALA A 210 30.57 1.38 -12.67
C ALA A 210 31.87 1.52 -11.86
N GLN A 211 31.80 1.97 -10.61
CA GLN A 211 32.93 2.09 -9.67
C GLN A 211 33.06 0.82 -8.82
N THR A 212 33.45 -0.29 -9.46
CA THR A 212 33.37 -1.64 -8.88
C THR A 212 34.20 -1.83 -7.61
N GLU A 213 35.40 -1.25 -7.52
CA GLU A 213 36.25 -1.37 -6.33
C GLU A 213 35.66 -0.62 -5.13
N GLU A 214 35.09 0.56 -5.39
CA GLU A 214 34.48 1.39 -4.35
C GLU A 214 33.17 0.75 -3.86
N ALA A 215 32.37 0.19 -4.77
CA ALA A 215 31.20 -0.60 -4.42
C ALA A 215 31.56 -1.79 -3.51
N ALA A 216 32.59 -2.57 -3.87
CA ALA A 216 33.05 -3.70 -3.07
C ALA A 216 33.60 -3.28 -1.69
N LEU A 217 34.20 -2.10 -1.59
CA LEU A 217 34.63 -1.53 -0.31
C LEU A 217 33.44 -1.22 0.59
N PHE A 218 32.41 -0.55 0.07
CA PHE A 218 31.22 -0.20 0.86
C PHE A 218 30.42 -1.44 1.29
N TYR A 219 30.28 -2.45 0.42
CA TYR A 219 29.65 -3.71 0.79
C TYR A 219 30.38 -4.41 1.95
N ARG A 220 31.71 -4.46 1.94
CA ARG A 220 32.49 -5.02 3.05
C ARG A 220 32.34 -4.21 4.34
N GLN A 221 32.36 -2.88 4.25
CA GLN A 221 32.13 -2.02 5.42
C GLN A 221 30.73 -2.22 6.02
N ALA A 222 29.70 -2.45 5.18
CA ALA A 222 28.35 -2.73 5.64
C ALA A 222 28.27 -4.07 6.39
N SER A 223 29.01 -5.09 5.95
CA SER A 223 29.07 -6.40 6.64
C SER A 223 29.78 -6.37 7.99
N GLN A 224 30.64 -5.38 8.21
CA GLN A 224 31.42 -5.22 9.44
C GLN A 224 30.69 -4.42 10.51
N GLN A 225 29.48 -3.91 10.24
CA GLN A 225 28.66 -3.24 11.23
C GLN A 225 28.20 -4.21 12.31
N ASP A 226 27.93 -3.72 13.51
CA ASP A 226 27.46 -4.55 14.62
C ASP A 226 26.05 -5.10 14.32
N ASN A 227 25.89 -6.42 14.45
CA ASN A 227 24.62 -7.13 14.25
C ASN A 227 23.90 -6.82 12.91
N PRO A 228 24.52 -7.11 11.75
CA PRO A 228 23.90 -6.82 10.46
C PRO A 228 22.59 -7.61 10.31
N THR A 229 21.54 -6.92 9.85
CA THR A 229 20.25 -7.55 9.61
C THR A 229 20.33 -8.59 8.49
N THR A 230 19.38 -9.53 8.44
CA THR A 230 19.30 -10.51 7.34
C THR A 230 19.23 -9.82 5.97
N TYR A 231 18.54 -8.68 5.89
CA TYR A 231 18.48 -7.88 4.67
C TYR A 231 19.87 -7.38 4.25
N VAL A 232 20.67 -6.85 5.18
CA VAL A 232 22.02 -6.34 4.91
C VAL A 232 22.94 -7.46 4.42
N ASN A 233 22.91 -8.63 5.07
CA ASN A 233 23.73 -9.77 4.65
C ASN A 233 23.37 -10.21 3.23
N LEU A 234 22.08 -10.35 2.91
CA LEU A 234 21.64 -10.71 1.56
C LEU A 234 22.05 -9.65 0.53
N ALA A 235 21.90 -8.36 0.86
CA ALA A 235 22.29 -7.26 0.00
C ALA A 235 23.80 -7.29 -0.30
N VAL A 236 24.64 -7.38 0.73
CA VAL A 236 26.10 -7.46 0.63
C VAL A 236 26.55 -8.67 -0.17
N THR A 237 26.10 -9.87 0.19
CA THR A 237 26.46 -11.11 -0.52
C THR A 237 26.05 -11.03 -1.99
N SER A 238 24.84 -10.54 -2.29
CA SER A 238 24.37 -10.40 -3.67
C SER A 238 25.21 -9.38 -4.46
N GLY A 239 25.59 -8.27 -3.83
CA GLY A 239 26.40 -7.22 -4.44
C GLY A 239 27.81 -7.70 -4.76
N LEU A 240 28.49 -8.29 -3.78
CA LEU A 240 29.82 -8.86 -3.96
C LEU A 240 29.82 -9.97 -5.01
N TRP A 241 28.78 -10.79 -5.06
CA TRP A 241 28.62 -11.79 -6.11
C TRP A 241 28.48 -11.16 -7.51
N ARG A 242 27.64 -10.12 -7.69
CA ARG A 242 27.52 -9.39 -8.97
C ARG A 242 28.83 -8.74 -9.42
N LEU A 243 29.67 -8.32 -8.46
CA LEU A 243 30.99 -7.75 -8.70
C LEU A 243 32.09 -8.82 -8.93
N GLY A 244 31.74 -10.12 -8.90
CA GLY A 244 32.69 -11.22 -9.06
C GLY A 244 33.63 -11.44 -7.86
N ARG A 245 33.31 -10.87 -6.69
CA ARG A 245 34.06 -11.01 -5.42
C ARG A 245 33.50 -12.15 -4.58
N THR A 246 33.44 -13.36 -5.15
CA THR A 246 32.77 -14.51 -4.53
C THR A 246 33.44 -15.00 -3.24
N GLU A 247 34.74 -14.74 -3.07
CA GLU A 247 35.49 -15.09 -1.86
C GLU A 247 35.07 -14.23 -0.66
N ASP A 248 34.67 -12.99 -0.90
CA ASP A 248 34.19 -12.04 0.12
C ASP A 248 32.68 -12.18 0.39
N ALA A 249 31.97 -12.99 -0.42
CA ALA A 249 30.51 -13.10 -0.39
C ALA A 249 29.99 -14.25 0.51
N LEU A 250 30.88 -15.13 0.99
CA LEU A 250 30.62 -16.32 1.81
C LEU A 250 30.89 -16.05 3.29
#